data_AF-A0A959W4W5-F1
#
_entry.id   AF-A0A959W4W5-F1
#
_cell.length_a   1.000
_cell.length_b   1.000
_cell.length_c   1.000
_cell.angle_alpha   90.00
_cell.angle_beta   90.00
_cell.angle_gamma   90.00
#
_symmetry.space_group_name_H-M   'P 1'
#
loop_
_entity.id
_entity.type
_entity.pdbx_description
1 polymer ?
#
loop_
_entity_poly.entity_id
_entity_poly.type
_entity_poly.pdbx_seq_one_letter_code
_entity_poly.pdbx_strand_id
1 'polypeptide(L)'
;MDLIASVVNWKELGDTVLYAFAGAMAVSLSASLGIWGGTRYVDLSQEGRGVIGGFALLVGVIGLLANIAIIALGIFLMVSK
;
A
#
# COMPACT_ATOMS: atom_id res chain seq x y z
N MET A 1 -34.94 -6.69 -16.08
CA MET A 1 -33.64 -6.98 -15.43
C MET A 1 -32.63 -7.59 -16.41
N ASP A 2 -33.06 -8.29 -17.47
CA ASP A 2 -32.14 -8.84 -18.50
C ASP A 2 -31.40 -7.79 -19.36
N LEU A 3 -32.01 -6.64 -19.63
CA LEU A 3 -31.37 -5.62 -20.49
C LEU A 3 -30.14 -4.96 -19.83
N ILE A 4 -30.14 -4.84 -18.50
CA ILE A 4 -29.04 -4.22 -17.73
C ILE A 4 -27.85 -5.19 -17.61
N ALA A 5 -28.11 -6.49 -17.54
CA ALA A 5 -27.07 -7.53 -17.53
C ALA A 5 -26.34 -7.67 -18.88
N SER A 6 -26.98 -7.27 -19.99
CA SER A 6 -26.39 -7.32 -21.33
C SER A 6 -25.45 -6.16 -21.66
N VAL A 7 -25.57 -5.02 -20.97
CA VAL A 7 -24.76 -3.81 -21.26
C VAL A 7 -23.56 -3.71 -20.32
N VAL A 8 -23.68 -4.22 -19.10
CA VAL A 8 -22.62 -4.17 -18.09
C VAL A 8 -22.14 -5.57 -17.80
N ASN A 9 -20.87 -5.84 -18.09
CA ASN A 9 -20.20 -7.05 -17.63
C ASN A 9 -19.95 -6.94 -16.12
N TRP A 10 -20.96 -7.32 -15.33
CA TRP A 10 -20.96 -7.21 -13.87
C TRP A 10 -19.79 -7.95 -13.21
N LYS A 11 -19.28 -9.00 -13.86
CA LYS A 11 -18.12 -9.75 -13.36
C LYS A 11 -16.83 -8.93 -13.49
N GLU A 12 -16.55 -8.38 -14.67
CA GLU A 12 -15.38 -7.52 -14.89
C GLU A 12 -15.46 -6.22 -14.06
N LEU A 13 -16.66 -5.67 -13.91
CA LEU A 13 -16.89 -4.49 -13.06
C LEU A 13 -16.54 -4.80 -11.60
N GLY A 14 -17.02 -5.93 -11.06
CA GLY A 14 -16.74 -6.36 -9.70
C GLY A 14 -15.25 -6.61 -9.45
N ASP A 15 -14.59 -7.33 -10.37
CA ASP A 15 -13.15 -7.59 -10.30
C ASP A 15 -12.36 -6.27 -10.31
N THR A 16 -12.70 -5.35 -11.20
CA THR A 16 -12.02 -4.04 -11.29
C THR A 16 -12.14 -3.25 -10.00
N VAL A 17 -13.34 -3.17 -9.42
CA VAL A 17 -13.57 -2.46 -8.14
C VAL A 17 -12.78 -3.12 -7.01
N LEU A 18 -12.78 -4.45 -6.95
CA LEU A 18 -12.08 -5.18 -5.90
C LEU A 18 -10.56 -4.97 -5.98
N TYR A 19 -9.98 -5.07 -7.18
CA TYR A 19 -8.54 -4.85 -7.37
C TYR A 19 -8.15 -3.39 -7.12
N ALA A 20 -8.97 -2.43 -7.55
CA ALA A 20 -8.73 -1.01 -7.28
C ALA A 20 -8.79 -0.73 -5.76
N PHE A 21 -9.76 -1.29 -5.06
CA PHE A 21 -9.88 -1.17 -3.61
C PHE A 21 -8.69 -1.82 -2.89
N ALA A 22 -8.31 -3.05 -3.27
CA ALA A 22 -7.16 -3.73 -2.70
C ALA A 22 -5.85 -2.95 -2.93
N GLY A 23 -5.67 -2.40 -4.14
CA GLY A 23 -4.54 -1.55 -4.46
C GLY A 23 -4.49 -0.28 -3.60
N ALA A 24 -5.62 0.42 -3.46
CA ALA A 24 -5.72 1.62 -2.62
C ALA A 24 -5.43 1.32 -1.14
N MET A 25 -5.93 0.20 -0.62
CA MET A 25 -5.63 -0.24 0.74
C MET A 25 -4.14 -0.57 0.91
N ALA A 26 -3.54 -1.30 -0.02
CA ALA A 26 -2.13 -1.68 0.05
C ALA A 26 -1.20 -0.45 0.07
N VAL A 27 -1.46 0.52 -0.81
CA VAL A 27 -0.74 1.80 -0.83
C VAL A 27 -0.92 2.55 0.49
N SER A 28 -2.16 2.67 0.97
CA SER A 28 -2.44 3.42 2.20
C SER A 28 -1.76 2.79 3.41
N LEU A 29 -1.85 1.47 3.58
CA LEU A 29 -1.23 0.75 4.69
C LEU A 29 0.30 0.83 4.65
N SER A 30 0.90 0.64 3.48
CA SER A 30 2.36 0.70 3.32
C SER A 30 2.91 2.10 3.63
N ALA A 31 2.23 3.15 3.17
CA ALA A 31 2.56 4.54 3.49
C ALA A 31 2.38 4.84 5.00
N SER A 32 1.30 4.38 5.62
CA SER A 32 1.08 4.55 7.06
C SER A 32 2.17 3.87 7.90
N LEU A 33 2.61 2.67 7.51
CA LEU A 33 3.73 1.98 8.17
C LEU A 33 5.04 2.75 8.03
N GLY A 34 5.30 3.34 6.86
CA GLY A 34 6.45 4.20 6.62
C GLY A 34 6.51 5.39 7.58
N ILE A 35 5.39 6.11 7.69
CA ILE A 35 5.27 7.27 8.58
C ILE A 35 5.40 6.83 10.04
N TRP A 36 4.65 5.81 10.45
CA TRP A 36 4.66 5.31 11.83
C TRP A 36 6.05 4.85 12.27
N GLY A 37 6.77 4.10 11.43
CA GLY A 37 8.11 3.62 11.78
C GLY A 37 9.11 4.76 11.95
N GLY A 38 9.02 5.78 11.09
CA GLY A 38 9.87 6.97 11.18
C GLY A 38 9.59 7.81 12.43
N THR A 39 8.32 8.09 12.73
CA THR A 39 7.97 8.86 13.93
C THR A 39 8.30 8.10 15.19
N ARG A 40 8.02 6.79 15.22
CA ARG A 40 8.27 5.95 16.40
C ARG A 40 9.77 5.76 16.68
N TYR A 41 10.61 5.75 15.65
CA TYR A 41 12.06 5.78 15.81
C TYR A 41 12.51 7.04 16.56
N VAL A 42 11.98 8.21 16.19
CA VAL A 42 12.34 9.48 16.83
C VAL A 42 11.94 9.48 18.30
N ASP A 43 10.69 9.10 18.61
CA ASP A 43 10.20 9.02 19.99
C ASP A 43 11.07 8.09 20.84
N LEU A 44 11.30 6.86 20.38
CA LEU A 44 12.04 5.85 21.13
C LEU A 44 13.53 6.17 21.25
N SER A 45 14.10 6.90 20.29
CA SER A 45 15.48 7.37 20.37
C SER A 45 15.63 8.45 21.44
N GLN A 46 14.63 9.32 21.59
CA GLN A 46 14.59 10.33 22.65
C GLN A 46 14.42 9.71 24.05
N GLU A 47 13.72 8.57 24.15
CA GLU A 47 13.59 7.80 25.40
C GLU A 47 14.84 6.98 25.77
N GLY A 48 15.94 7.08 25.00
CA GLY A 48 17.16 6.28 25.21
C GLY A 48 17.02 4.81 24.79
N ARG A 49 15.92 4.44 24.12
CA ARG A 49 15.59 3.08 23.68
C ARG A 49 15.91 2.88 22.20
N GLY A 50 17.07 3.37 21.76
CA GLY A 50 17.47 3.43 20.34
C GLY A 50 17.46 2.09 19.60
N VAL A 51 17.72 0.97 20.28
CA VAL A 51 17.64 -0.38 19.67
C VAL A 51 16.21 -0.71 19.23
N ILE A 52 15.23 -0.45 20.09
CA ILE A 52 13.81 -0.67 19.79
C ILE A 52 13.34 0.35 18.76
N GLY A 53 13.84 1.59 18.84
CA GLY A 53 13.66 2.60 17.81
C GLY A 53 14.14 2.09 16.44
N GLY A 54 15.33 1.48 16.37
CA GLY A 54 15.90 0.97 15.13
C GLY A 54 15.02 -0.10 14.46
N PHE A 55 14.39 -0.97 15.24
CA PHE A 55 13.40 -1.92 14.72
C PHE A 55 12.15 -1.23 14.17
N ALA A 56 11.66 -0.18 14.84
CA ALA A 56 10.55 0.62 14.33
C ALA A 56 10.90 1.32 13.02
N LEU A 57 12.12 1.86 12.90
CA LEU A 57 12.63 2.46 11.67
C LEU A 57 12.68 1.44 10.53
N LEU A 58 13.17 0.22 10.80
CA LEU A 58 13.20 -0.86 9.80
C LEU A 58 11.80 -1.18 9.26
N VAL A 59 10.80 -1.27 10.13
CA VAL A 59 9.39 -1.46 9.71
C VAL A 59 8.93 -0.31 8.82
N GLY A 60 9.30 0.93 9.17
CA GLY A 60 9.02 2.10 8.34
C GLY A 60 9.68 2.02 6.97
N VAL A 61 10.96 1.68 6.90
CA VAL A 61 11.70 1.53 5.65
C VAL A 61 11.09 0.44 4.77
N ILE A 62 10.70 -0.70 5.35
CA ILE A 62 10.02 -1.78 4.63
C ILE A 62 8.69 -1.29 4.06
N GLY A 63 7.88 -0.57 4.84
CA GLY A 63 6.63 0.03 4.37
C GLY A 63 6.85 0.99 3.20
N LEU A 64 7.88 1.83 3.27
CA LEU A 64 8.21 2.79 2.22
C LEU A 64 8.72 2.10 0.94
N LEU A 65 9.57 1.08 1.07
CA LEU A 65 10.03 0.27 -0.05
C LEU A 65 8.88 -0.52 -0.71
N ALA A 66 7.97 -1.07 0.09
CA ALA A 66 6.79 -1.75 -0.41
C ALA A 66 5.89 -0.79 -1.22
N ASN A 67 5.73 0.44 -0.75
CA ASN A 67 4.96 1.46 -1.48
C ASN A 67 5.60 1.79 -2.84
N ILE A 68 6.93 2.02 -2.87
CA ILE A 68 7.67 2.24 -4.12
C ILE A 68 7.50 1.05 -5.07
N ALA A 69 7.59 -0.18 -4.55
CA ALA A 69 7.44 -1.39 -5.35
C ALA A 69 6.02 -1.53 -5.94
N ILE A 70 4.97 -1.23 -5.17
CA ILE A 70 3.58 -1.25 -5.66
C ILE A 70 3.39 -0.25 -6.80
N ILE A 71 3.90 0.98 -6.64
CA ILE A 71 3.81 2.02 -7.67
C ILE A 71 4.59 1.60 -8.92
N ALA A 72 5.83 1.14 -8.76
CA ALA A 72 6.68 0.70 -9.87
C ALA A 72 6.06 -0.47 -10.64
N LEU A 73 5.50 -1.45 -9.93
CA LEU A 73 4.80 -2.58 -10.54
C LEU A 73 3.54 -2.13 -11.29
N GLY A 74 2.77 -1.20 -10.73
CA GLY A 74 1.62 -0.59 -11.41
C GLY A 74 2.01 0.08 -12.72
N ILE A 75 3.06 0.92 -12.71
CA ILE A 75 3.59 1.58 -13.91
C ILE A 75 4.06 0.53 -14.93
N PHE A 76 4.83 -0.46 -14.49
CA PHE A 76 5.35 -1.51 -15.36
C PHE A 76 4.22 -2.28 -16.08
N LEU A 77 3.17 -2.64 -15.35
CA LEU A 77 2.00 -3.33 -15.91
C LEU A 77 1.19 -2.45 -16.87
N MET A 78 1.16 -1.14 -16.67
CA MET A 78 0.52 -0.19 -17.59
C MET A 78 1.33 0.01 -18.88
N VAL A 79 2.66 -0.02 -18.80
CA VAL A 79 3.55 0.16 -19.95
C VAL A 79 3.71 -1.13 -20.77
N SER A 80 3.61 -2.29 -20.12
CA SER A 80 3.80 -3.60 -20.77
C SER A 80 2.51 -4.21 -21.35
N LYS A 81 1.38 -3.52 -21.20
CA LYS A 81 0.10 -3.84 -21.85
C LYS A 81 -0.10 -2.93 -23.05
#